data_AF-A0A6J4L0M3-F1
#
_entry.id   AF-A0A6J4L0M3-F1
#
_cell.length_a   1.000
_cell.length_b   1.000
_cell.length_c   1.000
_cell.angle_alpha   90.00
_cell.angle_beta   90.00
_cell.angle_gamma   90.00
#
_symmetry.space_group_name_H-M   'P 1'
#
loop_
_entity.id
_entity.type
_entity.pdbx_description
1 polymer ?
#
loop_
_entity_poly.entity_id
_entity_poly.type
_entity_poly.pdbx_seq_one_letter_code
_entity_poly.pdbx_strand_id
1 'polypeptide(L)' 'MSDSKTNPGRFFEDFALGQVIAHATPRTVTEGDRALYGAIYPTRFAIPSSAEFASSVGLSAHPV' A
#
# COMPACT_ATOMS: atom_id res chain seq x y z
N MET A 1 27.51 16.00 14.00
CA MET A 1 26.46 15.19 13.36
C MET A 1 25.14 15.72 13.86
N SER A 2 24.28 16.22 12.96
CA SER A 2 22.98 16.79 13.33
C SER A 2 22.13 15.72 14.02
N ASP A 3 21.88 15.86 15.32
CA ASP A 3 21.24 14.86 16.18
C ASP A 3 19.71 15.03 16.16
N SER A 4 19.12 15.14 14.96
CA SER A 4 17.67 15.17 14.78
C SER A 4 17.12 13.74 14.77
N LYS A 5 16.04 13.49 15.50
CA LYS A 5 15.33 12.19 15.48
C LYS A 5 14.38 12.04 14.29
N THR A 6 14.24 13.07 13.46
CA THR A 6 13.43 13.04 12.24
C THR A 6 14.30 12.84 11.00
N ASN A 7 13.75 12.13 10.02
CA ASN A 7 14.35 12.00 8.70
C ASN A 7 13.83 13.12 7.79
N PRO A 8 14.68 14.04 7.29
CA PRO A 8 14.26 15.16 6.45
C PRO A 8 13.96 14.76 5.00
N GLY A 9 14.20 13.50 4.61
CA GLY A 9 14.19 13.08 3.22
C GLY A 9 15.51 13.37 2.51
N ARG A 10 15.48 13.40 1.18
CA ARG A 10 16.63 13.72 0.31
C ARG A 10 16.33 14.95 -0.53
N PHE A 11 17.28 15.85 -0.64
CA PHE A 11 17.29 16.94 -1.61
C PHE A 11 17.85 16.46 -2.95
N PHE A 12 17.83 17.33 -3.96
CA PHE A 12 18.26 16.98 -5.31
C PHE A 12 19.74 16.51 -5.34
N GLU A 13 20.60 17.18 -4.58
CA GLU A 13 22.03 16.90 -4.45
C GLU A 13 22.36 15.61 -3.68
N ASP A 14 21.40 15.02 -2.97
CA ASP A 14 21.61 13.80 -2.17
C ASP A 14 21.45 12.51 -3.01
N PHE A 15 21.01 12.62 -4.26
CA PHE A 15 20.80 11.50 -5.16
C PHE A 15 22.04 11.18 -6.00
N ALA A 16 22.26 9.88 -6.25
CA ALA A 16 23.30 9.40 -7.15
C ALA A 16 22.70 8.53 -8.26
N LEU A 17 23.29 8.57 -9.46
CA LEU A 17 22.89 7.71 -10.57
C LEU A 17 23.09 6.23 -10.19
N GLY A 18 22.07 5.41 -10.44
CA GLY A 18 22.06 4.00 -10.08
C GLY A 18 21.80 3.69 -8.60
N GLN A 19 21.53 4.71 -7.77
CA GLN A 19 21.20 4.50 -6.36
C GLN A 19 19.90 3.70 -6.20
N VAL A 20 19.95 2.62 -5.41
CA VAL A 20 18.75 1.89 -4.97
C VAL A 20 18.35 2.37 -3.58
N ILE A 21 17.09 2.75 -3.43
CA ILE A 21 16.53 3.21 -2.16
C ILE A 21 15.70 2.06 -1.58
N ALA A 22 16.24 1.37 -0.56
CA ALA A 22 15.49 0.37 0.18
C ALA A 22 14.49 1.06 1.13
N HIS A 23 13.26 1.27 0.67
CA HIS A 23 12.23 1.95 1.43
C HIS A 23 11.81 1.13 2.66
N ALA A 24 11.84 1.77 3.83
CA ALA A 24 11.00 1.36 4.95
C ALA A 24 9.56 1.85 4.72
N THR A 25 8.52 1.31 5.36
CA THR A 25 8.47 0.19 6.32
C THR A 25 7.59 -0.90 5.69
N PRO A 26 7.98 -2.18 5.69
CA PRO A 26 7.12 -3.23 5.15
C PRO A 26 5.77 -3.19 5.89
N ARG A 27 4.68 -3.22 5.12
CA ARG A 27 3.31 -3.11 5.64
C ARG A 27 2.48 -4.28 5.11
N THR A 28 1.97 -5.10 6.01
CA THR A 28 0.96 -6.10 5.70
C THR A 28 -0.35 -5.41 5.34
N VAL A 29 -0.87 -5.68 4.15
CA VAL A 29 -2.20 -5.22 3.74
C VAL A 29 -3.24 -6.19 4.30
N THR A 30 -4.34 -5.64 4.79
CA THR A 30 -5.38 -6.36 5.53
C THR A 30 -6.76 -5.99 5.03
N GLU A 31 -7.78 -6.72 5.49
CA GLU A 31 -9.18 -6.40 5.19
C GLU A 31 -9.59 -5.00 5.68
N GLY A 32 -8.96 -4.50 6.75
CA GLY A 32 -9.19 -3.15 7.26
C GLY A 32 -8.77 -2.08 6.24
N ASP A 33 -7.67 -2.29 5.52
CA ASP A 33 -7.20 -1.37 4.48
C ASP A 33 -8.18 -1.37 3.29
N ARG A 34 -8.67 -2.55 2.88
CA ARG A 34 -9.71 -2.69 1.84
C ARG A 34 -11.01 -1.98 2.24
N ALA A 35 -11.47 -2.19 3.48
CA ALA A 35 -12.69 -1.58 3.99
C ALA A 35 -12.56 -0.05 4.06
N LEU A 36 -11.44 0.45 4.58
CA LEU A 36 -11.17 1.89 4.65
C LEU A 36 -11.08 2.52 3.26
N TYR A 37 -10.41 1.85 2.32
CA TYR A 37 -10.34 2.31 0.95
C TYR A 37 -11.74 2.41 0.32
N GLY A 38 -12.59 1.40 0.51
CA GLY A 38 -13.98 1.42 0.06
C GLY A 38 -14.83 2.51 0.70
N ALA A 39 -14.51 2.94 1.93
CA ALA A 39 -15.19 4.05 2.60
C ALA A 39 -14.77 5.42 2.05
N ILE A 40 -13.48 5.61 1.76
CA ILE A 40 -12.92 6.87 1.21
C ILE A 40 -13.27 7.01 -0.27
N TYR A 41 -13.20 5.90 -1.01
CA TYR A 41 -13.51 5.80 -2.43
C TYR A 41 -14.62 4.76 -2.61
N PRO A 42 -15.90 5.17 -2.71
CA PRO A 42 -17.06 4.27 -2.68
C PRO A 42 -17.25 3.49 -3.98
N THR A 43 -16.20 2.80 -4.41
CA THR A 43 -16.21 1.87 -5.53
C THR A 43 -17.09 0.67 -5.20
N ARG A 44 -17.82 0.16 -6.19
CA ARG A 44 -18.76 -0.96 -6.02
C ARG A 44 -18.46 -2.11 -6.97
N PHE A 45 -17.21 -2.21 -7.42
CA PHE A 45 -16.78 -3.34 -8.23
C PHE A 45 -16.89 -4.64 -7.42
N ALA A 46 -17.43 -5.68 -8.05
CA ALA A 46 -17.84 -6.89 -7.34
C ALA A 46 -16.66 -7.67 -6.72
N ILE A 47 -15.53 -7.76 -7.41
CA ILE A 47 -14.33 -8.50 -6.96
C ILE A 47 -13.82 -8.02 -5.59
N PRO A 48 -13.51 -6.73 -5.37
CA PRO A 48 -13.08 -6.27 -4.05
C PRO A 48 -14.22 -6.20 -3.02
N SER A 49 -15.48 -6.33 -3.44
CA SER A 49 -16.64 -6.11 -2.55
C SER A 49 -17.21 -7.39 -1.95
N SER A 50 -17.11 -8.54 -2.64
CA SER A 50 -17.66 -9.82 -2.17
C SER A 50 -16.65 -10.95 -2.35
N ALA A 51 -16.39 -11.68 -1.26
CA ALA A 51 -15.55 -12.86 -1.30
C ALA A 51 -16.19 -13.99 -2.12
N GLU A 52 -17.52 -14.12 -2.05
CA GLU A 52 -18.29 -15.09 -2.81
C GLU A 52 -18.19 -14.83 -4.32
N PHE A 53 -18.31 -13.57 -4.72
CA PHE A 53 -18.13 -13.19 -6.13
C PHE A 53 -16.68 -13.40 -6.58
N ALA A 54 -15.69 -13.02 -5.76
CA ALA A 54 -14.29 -13.25 -6.09
C ALA A 54 -13.99 -14.76 -6.27
N SER A 55 -14.57 -15.60 -5.41
CA SER A 55 -14.44 -17.05 -5.50
C SER A 55 -15.10 -17.64 -6.74
N SER A 56 -16.26 -17.12 -7.15
CA SER A 56 -16.95 -17.58 -8.36
C SER A 56 -16.16 -17.30 -9.65
N VAL A 57 -15.21 -16.36 -9.61
CA VAL A 57 -14.31 -16.04 -10.73
C VAL A 57 -12.89 -16.61 -10.55
N GLY A 58 -12.70 -17.54 -9.60
CA GLY A 58 -11.46 -18.31 -9.45
C GLY A 58 -10.40 -17.72 -8.52
N LEU A 59 -10.73 -16.69 -7.75
CA LEU A 59 -9.86 -16.19 -6.67
C LEU A 59 -10.11 -16.97 -5.37
N SER A 60 -9.12 -16.98 -4.47
CA SER A 60 -9.32 -17.57 -3.13
C SER A 60 -10.29 -16.75 -2.28
N ALA A 61 -10.18 -15.43 -2.33
CA ALA A 61 -11.06 -14.45 -1.71
C ALA A 61 -10.94 -13.11 -2.46
N HIS A 62 -11.65 -12.08 -2.00
CA HIS A 62 -11.41 -10.71 -2.47
C HIS A 62 -9.95 -10.28 -2.17
N PRO A 63 -9.31 -9.47 -3.03
CA PRO A 63 -7.92 -9.05 -2.83
C PRO A 63 -7.67 -8.28 -1.53
N VAL A 64 -6.59 -8.65 -0.85
CA VAL A 64 -5.86 -7.90 0.20
C VAL A 64 -4.37 -8.05 -0.07
#